data_AF-A0A7Y7QJ22-F1
#
_entry.id   AF-A0A7Y7QJ22-F1
#
_cell.length_a   1.000
_cell.length_b   1.000
_cell.length_c   1.000
_cell.angle_alpha   90.00
_cell.angle_beta   90.00
_cell.angle_gamma   90.00
#
_symmetry.space_group_name_H-M   'P 1'
#
loop_
_entity.id
_entity.type
_entity.pdbx_description
1 polymer ?
#
loop_
_entity_poly.entity_id
_entity_poly.type
_entity_poly.pdbx_seq_one_letter_code
_entity_poly.pdbx_strand_id
1 'polypeptide(L)'
;MEYKILKSLRFALKLPFIIRLFFGILFIVISIIPILLPLFPGSLLVGIFLLIVGVILVVSPSKIRHVIKMRKSIIYLFMNLHNKHIIRHKINDIRIHIRDILKNEEKVLKKEIKTHVIHILEEKDKKLDL
;
A
#
# COMPACT_ATOMS: atom_id res chain seq x y z
N MET A 1 -6.76 -0.63 25.38
CA MET A 1 -7.94 -0.99 24.55
C MET A 1 -7.61 -1.37 23.11
N GLU A 2 -6.60 -0.77 22.44
CA GLU A 2 -6.27 -1.04 21.03
C GLU A 2 -6.00 -2.53 20.69
N TYR A 3 -5.38 -3.30 21.60
CA TYR A 3 -5.12 -4.73 21.39
C TYR A 3 -6.38 -5.60 21.33
N LYS A 4 -7.45 -5.25 22.05
CA LYS A 4 -8.73 -5.98 21.98
C LYS A 4 -9.40 -5.79 20.62
N ILE A 5 -9.36 -4.57 20.08
CA ILE A 5 -9.91 -4.24 18.75
C ILE A 5 -9.17 -5.00 17.66
N LEU A 6 -7.83 -5.07 17.73
CA LEU A 6 -7.01 -5.85 16.80
C LEU A 6 -7.28 -7.37 16.88
N LYS A 7 -7.52 -7.90 18.09
CA LYS A 7 -7.85 -9.32 18.27
C LYS A 7 -9.21 -9.66 17.68
N SER A 8 -10.22 -8.80 17.89
CA SER A 8 -11.55 -8.96 17.28
C SER A 8 -11.50 -8.82 15.76
N LEU A 9 -10.71 -7.87 15.23
CA LEU A 9 -10.50 -7.72 13.78
C LEU A 9 -9.81 -8.96 13.20
N ARG A 10 -8.77 -9.48 13.87
CA ARG A 10 -8.05 -10.68 13.43
C ARG A 10 -8.93 -11.93 13.40
N PHE A 11 -9.94 -12.03 14.27
CA PHE A 11 -10.94 -13.11 14.25
C PHE A 11 -11.90 -13.00 13.07
N ALA A 12 -12.38 -11.78 12.75
CA ALA A 12 -13.18 -11.53 11.55
C ALA A 12 -12.37 -11.69 10.25
N LEU A 13 -11.05 -11.46 10.30
CA LEU A 13 -10.11 -11.52 9.17
C LEU A 13 -9.51 -12.92 8.95
N LYS A 14 -9.99 -13.96 9.64
CA LYS A 14 -9.59 -15.37 9.41
C LYS A 14 -10.13 -15.96 8.11
N LEU A 15 -11.05 -15.27 7.45
CA LEU A 15 -11.56 -15.65 6.14
C LEU A 15 -10.43 -15.58 5.09
N PRO A 16 -10.29 -16.58 4.21
CA PRO A 16 -9.30 -16.55 3.15
C PRO A 16 -9.52 -15.31 2.28
N PHE A 17 -8.41 -14.70 1.85
CA PHE A 17 -8.39 -13.40 1.18
C PHE A 17 -9.36 -13.32 0.00
N ILE A 18 -9.49 -14.42 -0.76
CA ILE A 18 -10.39 -14.56 -1.92
C ILE A 18 -11.85 -14.38 -1.53
N ILE A 19 -12.30 -15.06 -0.46
CA ILE A 19 -13.69 -14.96 0.02
C ILE A 19 -13.98 -13.54 0.50
N ARG A 20 -13.01 -12.93 1.18
CA ARG A 20 -13.14 -11.57 1.69
C ARG A 20 -13.19 -10.53 0.57
N LEU A 21 -12.40 -10.72 -0.48
CA LEU A 21 -12.44 -9.90 -1.70
C LEU A 21 -13.79 -10.02 -2.39
N PHE A 22 -14.31 -11.24 -2.55
CA PHE A 22 -15.62 -11.49 -3.14
C PHE A 22 -16.74 -10.77 -2.38
N PHE A 23 -16.82 -10.94 -1.06
CA PHE A 23 -17.82 -10.25 -0.24
C PHE A 23 -17.61 -8.73 -0.24
N GLY A 24 -16.36 -8.25 -0.23
CA GLY A 24 -16.05 -6.82 -0.29
C GLY A 24 -16.56 -6.16 -1.58
N ILE A 25 -16.31 -6.80 -2.73
CA ILE A 25 -16.83 -6.33 -4.03
C ILE A 25 -18.36 -6.38 -4.04
N LEU A 26 -18.95 -7.49 -3.57
CA LEU A 26 -20.40 -7.65 -3.50
C LEU A 26 -21.06 -6.53 -2.68
N PHE A 27 -20.51 -6.20 -1.49
CA PHE A 27 -21.02 -5.11 -0.66
C PHE A 27 -20.88 -3.74 -1.31
N ILE A 28 -19.79 -3.49 -2.03
CA ILE A 28 -19.62 -2.24 -2.78
C ILE A 28 -20.71 -2.12 -3.85
N VAL A 29 -20.96 -3.17 -4.63
CA VAL A 29 -22.00 -3.17 -5.67
C VAL A 29 -23.39 -2.94 -5.06
N ILE A 30 -23.72 -3.66 -3.98
CA ILE A 30 -25.02 -3.50 -3.30
C ILE A 30 -25.18 -2.10 -2.70
N SER A 31 -24.10 -1.49 -2.20
CA SER A 31 -24.14 -0.16 -1.58
C SER A 31 -24.55 0.95 -2.55
N ILE A 32 -24.33 0.76 -3.86
CA ILE A 32 -24.67 1.75 -4.89
C ILE A 32 -26.19 1.94 -4.98
N ILE A 33 -26.99 0.87 -4.80
CA ILE A 33 -28.45 0.90 -4.92
C ILE A 33 -29.09 1.93 -3.98
N PRO A 34 -28.89 1.85 -2.64
CA PRO A 34 -29.46 2.83 -1.71
C PRO A 34 -28.82 4.22 -1.79
N ILE A 35 -27.64 4.37 -2.43
CA ILE A 35 -27.00 5.66 -2.69
C ILE A 35 -27.67 6.36 -3.89
N LEU A 36 -27.91 5.64 -4.99
CA LEU A 36 -28.56 6.19 -6.18
C LEU A 36 -30.07 6.38 -5.99
N LEU A 37 -30.71 5.44 -5.31
CA LEU A 37 -32.16 5.39 -5.11
C LEU A 37 -32.44 5.33 -3.61
N PRO A 38 -32.48 6.48 -2.93
CA PRO A 38 -32.83 6.52 -1.52
C PRO A 38 -34.35 6.30 -1.34
N LEU A 39 -34.78 5.03 -1.42
CA LEU A 39 -36.18 4.60 -1.38
C LEU A 39 -36.89 4.88 -0.05
N PHE A 40 -36.12 5.02 1.03
CA PHE A 40 -36.64 5.28 2.37
C PHE A 40 -35.72 6.24 3.14
N PRO A 41 -36.23 7.04 4.08
CA PRO A 41 -35.40 7.88 4.95
C PRO A 41 -34.41 7.00 5.73
N GLY A 42 -33.12 7.27 5.58
CA GLY A 42 -32.04 6.48 6.17
C GLY A 42 -31.39 5.45 5.22
N SER A 43 -31.97 5.19 4.04
CA SER A 43 -31.35 4.34 3.01
C SER A 43 -29.95 4.83 2.62
N LEU A 44 -29.76 6.14 2.49
CA LEU A 44 -28.46 6.73 2.17
C LEU A 44 -27.40 6.44 3.25
N LEU A 45 -27.78 6.47 4.53
CA LEU A 45 -26.91 6.07 5.65
C LEU A 45 -26.54 4.58 5.58
N VAL A 46 -27.51 3.73 5.25
CA VAL A 46 -27.30 2.28 5.07
C VAL A 46 -26.34 2.02 3.90
N GLY A 47 -26.50 2.74 2.79
CA GLY A 47 -25.61 2.68 1.64
C GLY A 47 -24.17 3.08 1.99
N ILE A 48 -23.99 4.23 2.64
CA ILE A 48 -22.66 4.68 3.10
C ILE A 48 -22.05 3.66 4.06
N PHE A 49 -22.84 3.11 4.98
CA PHE A 49 -22.36 2.11 5.93
C PHE A 49 -21.89 0.82 5.24
N LEU A 50 -22.69 0.28 4.32
CA LEU A 50 -22.33 -0.89 3.50
C LEU A 50 -21.07 -0.64 2.67
N LEU A 51 -20.93 0.56 2.12
CA LEU A 51 -19.74 0.95 1.35
C LEU A 51 -18.49 0.95 2.22
N ILE A 52 -18.57 1.53 3.43
CA ILE A 52 -17.45 1.53 4.39
C ILE A 52 -17.06 0.10 4.78
N VAL A 53 -18.03 -0.76 5.08
CA VAL A 53 -17.79 -2.17 5.44
C VAL A 53 -17.15 -2.93 4.26
N GLY A 54 -17.64 -2.72 3.04
CA GLY A 54 -17.07 -3.31 1.83
C GLY A 54 -15.62 -2.91 1.60
N VAL A 55 -15.31 -1.62 1.74
CA VAL A 55 -13.92 -1.11 1.62
C VAL A 55 -13.01 -1.73 2.67
N ILE A 56 -13.45 -1.81 3.93
CA ILE A 56 -12.67 -2.43 5.01
C ILE A 56 -12.39 -3.92 4.72
N LEU A 57 -13.37 -4.64 4.16
CA LEU A 57 -13.22 -6.03 3.73
C LEU A 57 -12.25 -6.19 2.54
N VAL A 58 -12.12 -5.21 1.65
CA VAL A 58 -11.13 -5.28 0.56
C VAL A 58 -9.72 -5.00 1.07
N VAL A 59 -9.54 -4.12 2.07
CA VAL A 59 -8.21 -3.73 2.58
C VAL A 59 -7.51 -4.88 3.30
N SER A 60 -6.44 -5.41 2.70
CA SER A 60 -5.66 -6.55 3.23
C SER A 60 -5.21 -6.34 4.69
N PRO A 61 -5.25 -7.35 5.58
CA PRO A 61 -4.89 -7.19 7.00
C PRO A 61 -3.44 -6.72 7.18
N SER A 62 -2.55 -7.12 6.27
CA SER A 62 -1.15 -6.67 6.24
C SER A 62 -1.04 -5.16 5.96
N LYS A 63 -1.94 -4.63 5.13
CA LYS A 63 -2.04 -3.20 4.82
C LYS A 63 -2.76 -2.42 5.91
N ILE A 64 -3.66 -3.01 6.70
CA ILE A 64 -4.33 -2.34 7.84
C ILE A 64 -3.30 -1.79 8.84
N ARG A 65 -2.24 -2.55 9.14
CA ARG A 65 -1.16 -2.07 10.03
C ARG A 65 -0.47 -0.81 9.48
N HIS A 66 -0.25 -0.77 8.16
CA HIS A 66 0.31 0.40 7.49
C HIS A 66 -0.68 1.56 7.41
N VAL A 67 -1.95 1.31 7.12
CA VAL A 67 -3.01 2.33 7.08
C VAL A 67 -3.21 2.98 8.46
N ILE A 68 -3.18 2.21 9.55
CA ILE A 68 -3.25 2.74 10.92
C ILE A 68 -2.01 3.59 11.23
N LYS A 69 -0.81 3.12 10.87
CA LYS A 69 0.42 3.92 11.01
C LYS A 69 0.35 5.21 10.19
N MET A 70 -0.15 5.16 8.96
CA MET A 70 -0.34 6.32 8.10
C MET A 70 -1.35 7.29 8.69
N ARG A 71 -2.49 6.81 9.22
CA ARG A 71 -3.48 7.65 9.88
C ARG A 71 -2.90 8.35 11.12
N LYS A 72 -2.17 7.63 11.98
CA LYS A 72 -1.44 8.24 13.11
C LYS A 72 -0.40 9.25 12.63
N SER A 73 0.34 8.96 11.57
CA SER A 73 1.35 9.86 11.01
C SER A 73 0.74 11.12 10.41
N ILE A 74 -0.39 11.01 9.70
CA ILE A 74 -1.13 12.15 9.13
C ILE A 74 -1.72 13.01 10.25
N ILE A 75 -2.35 12.39 11.26
CA ILE A 75 -2.87 13.11 12.44
C ILE A 75 -1.73 13.84 13.16
N TYR A 76 -0.57 13.19 13.33
CA TYR A 76 0.59 13.80 13.96
C TYR A 76 1.16 14.94 13.11
N LEU A 77 1.18 14.80 11.78
CA LEU A 77 1.59 15.87 10.86
C LEU A 77 0.65 17.08 10.95
N PHE A 78 -0.66 16.82 11.03
CA PHE A 78 -1.70 17.83 11.19
C PHE A 78 -1.65 18.50 12.56
N MET A 79 -1.36 17.75 13.63
CA MET A 79 -1.18 18.29 14.98
C MET A 79 0.09 19.13 15.11
N ASN A 80 1.17 18.78 14.40
CA ASN A 80 2.46 19.50 14.42
C ASN A 80 2.67 20.42 13.21
N LEU A 81 1.61 20.81 12.50
CA LEU A 81 1.69 21.62 11.27
C LEU A 81 2.35 22.99 11.49
N HIS A 82 2.42 23.46 12.74
CA HIS A 82 2.99 24.74 13.13
C HIS A 82 4.54 24.76 13.20
N ASN A 83 5.20 23.59 13.25
CA ASN A 83 6.66 23.47 13.41
C ASN A 83 7.35 23.14 12.08
N LYS A 84 7.48 24.15 11.20
CA LYS A 84 8.15 24.09 9.88
C LYS A 84 9.55 23.47 9.92
N HIS A 85 10.25 23.56 11.05
CA HIS A 85 11.63 23.08 11.19
C HIS A 85 11.74 21.54 11.14
N ILE A 86 10.78 20.82 11.74
CA ILE A 86 10.80 19.35 11.82
C ILE A 86 10.50 18.72 10.46
N ILE A 87 9.57 19.32 9.72
CA ILE A 87 9.19 18.87 8.38
C ILE A 87 10.35 19.01 7.40
N ARG A 88 11.05 20.16 7.46
CA ARG A 88 12.21 20.42 6.59
C ARG A 88 13.36 19.43 6.86
N HIS A 89 13.58 19.06 8.11
CA HIS A 89 14.60 18.07 8.49
C HIS A 89 14.27 16.68 7.94
N LYS A 90 13.03 16.20 8.11
CA LYS A 90 12.58 14.90 7.58
C LYS A 90 12.63 14.82 6.06
N ILE A 91 12.29 15.90 5.36
CA ILE A 91 12.38 15.95 3.89
C ILE A 91 13.84 15.81 3.44
N ASN A 92 14.77 16.45 4.17
CA ASN A 92 16.19 16.38 3.82
C ASN A 92 16.77 14.97 4.05
N ASP A 93 16.39 14.32 5.15
CA ASP A 93 16.80 12.92 5.43
C ASP A 93 16.28 11.96 4.35
N ILE A 94 15.01 12.11 3.94
CA ILE A 94 14.43 11.31 2.87
C ILE A 94 15.18 11.52 1.55
N ARG A 95 15.55 12.77 1.23
CA ARG A 95 16.29 13.11 0.01
C ARG A 95 17.67 12.47 -0.02
N ILE A 96 18.36 12.42 1.12
CA ILE A 96 19.68 11.78 1.25
C ILE A 96 19.55 10.26 1.03
N HIS A 97 18.59 9.62 1.70
CA HIS A 97 18.35 8.17 1.54
C HIS A 97 18.00 7.77 0.09
N ILE A 98 17.15 8.53 -0.59
CA ILE A 98 16.80 8.26 -2.00
C ILE A 98 18.03 8.39 -2.90
N ARG A 99 18.88 9.39 -2.63
CA ARG A 99 20.12 9.58 -3.41
C ARG A 99 21.09 8.40 -3.25
N ASP A 100 21.18 7.83 -2.06
CA ASP A 100 22.03 6.68 -1.80
C ASP A 100 21.50 5.38 -2.42
N ILE A 101 20.17 5.19 -2.43
CA ILE A 101 19.54 4.06 -3.13
C ILE A 101 19.83 4.14 -4.63
N LEU A 102 19.60 5.31 -5.25
CA LEU A 102 19.87 5.51 -6.67
C LEU A 102 21.35 5.29 -7.03
N LYS A 103 22.28 5.74 -6.19
CA LYS A 103 23.72 5.50 -6.40
C LYS A 103 24.11 4.02 -6.29
N ASN A 104 23.48 3.29 -5.38
CA ASN A 104 23.73 1.85 -5.23
C ASN A 104 23.13 1.06 -6.39
N GLU A 105 21.92 1.40 -6.84
CA GLU A 105 21.29 0.77 -8.00
C GLU A 105 22.13 1.00 -9.27
N GLU A 106 22.65 2.21 -9.49
CA GLU A 106 23.49 2.51 -10.66
C GLU A 106 24.81 1.72 -10.66
N LYS A 107 25.40 1.49 -9.47
CA LYS A 107 26.60 0.65 -9.33
C LYS A 107 26.33 -0.82 -9.61
N VAL A 108 25.20 -1.34 -9.13
CA VAL A 108 24.79 -2.73 -9.37
C VAL A 108 24.51 -2.94 -10.85
N LEU A 109 23.75 -2.03 -11.48
CA LEU A 109 23.43 -2.09 -12.90
C LEU A 109 24.69 -2.03 -13.79
N LYS A 110 25.66 -1.15 -13.48
CA LYS A 110 26.95 -1.09 -14.19
C LYS A 110 27.74 -2.39 -14.07
N LYS A 111 27.70 -3.05 -12.92
CA LYS A 111 28.39 -4.33 -12.69
C LYS A 111 27.72 -5.47 -13.46
N GLU A 112 26.40 -5.48 -13.50
CA GLU A 112 25.60 -6.49 -14.18
C GLU A 112 25.76 -6.38 -15.71
N ILE A 113 25.68 -5.16 -16.26
CA ILE A 113 25.93 -4.89 -17.69
C ILE A 113 27.36 -5.30 -18.07
N LYS A 114 28.37 -4.95 -17.26
CA LYS A 114 29.76 -5.34 -17.53
C LYS A 114 29.92 -6.86 -17.58
N THR A 115 29.26 -7.58 -16.67
CA THR A 115 29.31 -9.06 -16.62
C THR A 115 28.60 -9.68 -17.83
N HIS A 116 27.46 -9.14 -18.22
CA HIS A 116 26.70 -9.63 -19.37
C HIS A 116 27.43 -9.37 -20.71
N VAL A 117 28.08 -8.21 -20.84
CA VAL A 117 28.90 -7.88 -22.03
C VAL A 117 30.11 -8.81 -22.15
N ILE A 118 30.79 -9.14 -21.05
CA ILE A 118 31.90 -10.11 -21.05
C ILE A 118 31.43 -11.47 -21.52
N HIS A 119 30.29 -11.96 -21.02
CA HIS A 119 29.73 -13.26 -21.43
C HIS A 119 29.39 -13.31 -22.92
N ILE A 120 28.80 -12.24 -23.47
CA ILE A 120 28.47 -12.15 -24.91
C ILE A 120 29.74 -12.14 -25.76
N LEU A 121 30.80 -11.47 -25.31
CA LEU A 121 32.09 -11.46 -26.01
C LEU A 121 32.75 -12.85 -25.99
N GLU A 122 32.74 -13.55 -24.87
CA GLU A 122 33.26 -14.93 -24.76
C GLU A 122 32.47 -15.94 -25.61
N GLU A 123 31.14 -15.79 -25.72
CA GLU A 123 30.31 -16.62 -26.62
C GLU A 123 30.59 -16.35 -28.10
N LYS A 124 30.94 -15.11 -28.45
CA LYS A 124 31.30 -14.76 -29.84
C LYS A 124 32.67 -15.29 -30.22
N ASP A 125 33.67 -15.19 -29.35
CA ASP A 125 35.02 -15.72 -29.62
C ASP A 125 34.97 -17.25 -29.80
N LYS A 126 34.23 -17.98 -28.96
CA LYS A 126 34.04 -19.44 -29.12
C LYS A 126 33.36 -19.87 -30.43
N LYS A 127 32.61 -18.97 -31.08
CA LYS A 127 31.98 -19.25 -32.38
C LYS A 127 32.85 -18.90 -33.58
N LEU A 128 33.94 -18.15 -33.38
CA LEU A 128 34.91 -17.84 -34.45
C LEU A 128 36.02 -18.89 -34.57
N ASP A 129 36.27 -19.67 -33.52
CA ASP A 129 37.28 -20.75 -33.51
C ASP A 129 36.75 -22.12 -33.99
N LEU A 130 35.54 -22.17 -34.58
CA LEU A 130 34.82 -23.37 -35.04
C LEU A 130 34.46 -23.26 -36.53
#